data_AF-A0A0K1EMF1-F1
#
_entry.id   AF-A0A0K1EMF1-F1
#
_cell.length_a   1.000
_cell.length_b   1.000
_cell.length_c   1.000
_cell.angle_alpha   90.00
_cell.angle_beta   90.00
_cell.angle_gamma   90.00
#
_symmetry.space_group_name_H-M   'P 1'
#
loop_
_entity.id
_entity.type
_entity.pdbx_description
1 polymer ?
#
loop_
_entity_poly.entity_id
_entity_poly.type
_entity_poly.pdbx_seq_one_letter_code
_entity_poly.pdbx_strand_id
1 'polypeptide(L)'
;MKRTSKDRPLAVRNLQIRNEEGKNTALVAEIYPPTRQYAGMPWECRYRITGLQPSPIEGMSAGEDGIQSLHHCIQDIANRMDAEVTRGRVSYPDGERFDNLELCRETIASKRPKRNRSSLPTDASLVREIRKVAAAVHEDPVGVRRALRVLRRRASAQGLIADVLLCLESELAAARVLRDDALELRLLRSIAQSQPSAANLAALADALVQHGHARAARAWLARAAAVVESGTRLERLILHKIEREGRKPDSDSPE
;
A
#
# COMPACT_ATOMS: atom_id res chain seq x y z
N MET A 1 -24.82 -15.84 21.87
CA MET A 1 -23.44 -16.36 21.99
C MET A 1 -22.46 -15.20 21.80
N LYS A 2 -21.63 -14.89 22.81
CA LYS A 2 -20.64 -13.80 22.74
C LYS A 2 -19.48 -14.26 21.83
N ARG A 3 -19.39 -13.73 20.61
CA ARG A 3 -18.22 -13.94 19.72
C ARG A 3 -16.97 -13.42 20.44
N THR A 4 -15.99 -14.30 20.66
CA THR A 4 -14.71 -13.90 21.24
C THR A 4 -13.98 -12.97 20.26
N SER A 5 -13.12 -12.07 20.74
CA SER A 5 -12.39 -11.13 19.85
C SER A 5 -11.50 -11.82 18.81
N LYS A 6 -11.24 -13.12 18.97
CA LYS A 6 -10.45 -13.97 18.05
C LYS A 6 -11.20 -14.38 16.77
N ASP A 7 -12.53 -14.25 16.77
CA ASP A 7 -13.39 -14.63 15.63
C ASP A 7 -13.89 -13.41 14.84
N ARG A 8 -13.41 -12.21 15.18
CA ARG A 8 -13.65 -11.01 14.39
C ARG A 8 -12.48 -10.81 13.43
N PRO A 9 -12.72 -10.66 12.12
CA PRO A 9 -11.65 -10.34 11.20
C PRO A 9 -11.06 -8.98 11.55
N LEU A 10 -9.73 -8.91 11.53
CA LEU A 10 -8.94 -7.69 11.65
C LEU A 10 -9.15 -6.81 10.41
N ALA A 11 -9.23 -7.43 9.24
CA ALA A 11 -9.47 -6.77 7.97
C ALA A 11 -10.45 -7.59 7.12
N VAL A 12 -11.36 -6.90 6.43
CA VAL A 12 -12.29 -7.49 5.48
C VAL A 12 -12.20 -6.69 4.18
N ARG A 13 -11.95 -7.38 3.07
CA ARG A 13 -11.94 -6.79 1.73
C ARG A 13 -13.04 -7.42 0.90
N ASN A 14 -13.94 -6.58 0.41
CA ASN A 14 -14.95 -6.95 -0.57
C ASN A 14 -14.45 -6.56 -1.96
N LEU A 15 -14.46 -7.50 -2.89
CA LEU A 15 -14.11 -7.29 -4.30
C LEU A 15 -15.26 -7.80 -5.17
N GLN A 16 -15.44 -7.17 -6.32
CA GLN A 16 -16.25 -7.75 -7.39
C GLN A 16 -15.32 -8.50 -8.34
N ILE A 17 -15.68 -9.75 -8.62
CA ILE A 17 -14.96 -10.58 -9.58
C ILE A 17 -15.93 -11.14 -10.60
N ARG A 18 -15.44 -11.43 -11.80
CA ARG A 18 -16.18 -12.10 -12.85
C ARG A 18 -15.69 -13.54 -12.96
N ASN A 19 -16.60 -14.50 -12.78
CA ASN A 19 -16.30 -15.92 -12.84
C ASN A 19 -16.13 -16.42 -14.30
N GLU A 20 -15.81 -17.71 -14.46
CA GLU A 20 -15.70 -18.38 -15.78
C GLU A 20 -16.97 -18.22 -16.64
N GLU A 21 -18.15 -18.14 -16.02
CA GLU A 21 -19.44 -17.95 -16.70
C GLU A 21 -19.72 -16.49 -17.10
N GLY A 22 -18.80 -15.56 -16.81
CA GLY A 22 -18.98 -14.14 -17.08
C GLY A 22 -19.89 -13.40 -16.09
N LYS A 23 -20.34 -14.06 -15.02
CA LYS A 23 -21.18 -13.45 -13.98
C LYS A 23 -20.34 -12.72 -12.95
N ASN A 24 -20.81 -11.54 -12.56
CA ASN A 24 -20.22 -10.80 -11.44
C ASN A 24 -20.62 -11.47 -10.12
N THR A 25 -19.63 -11.81 -9.31
CA THR A 25 -19.78 -12.42 -8.00
C THR A 25 -19.00 -11.61 -6.98
N ALA A 26 -19.51 -11.56 -5.75
CA ALA A 26 -18.84 -10.90 -4.65
C ALA A 26 -17.80 -11.85 -4.04
N LEU A 27 -16.56 -11.37 -3.96
CA LEU A 27 -15.49 -12.04 -3.24
C LEU A 27 -15.23 -11.30 -1.94
N VAL A 28 -15.14 -12.04 -0.84
CA VAL A 28 -14.79 -11.47 0.46
C VAL A 28 -13.56 -12.18 0.99
N ALA A 29 -12.48 -11.41 1.19
CA ALA A 29 -11.27 -11.86 1.85
C ALA A 29 -11.24 -11.29 3.28
N GLU A 30 -11.20 -12.19 4.26
CA GLU A 30 -11.14 -11.89 5.68
C GLU A 30 -9.77 -12.29 6.22
N ILE A 31 -9.13 -11.39 6.95
CA ILE A 31 -7.88 -11.66 7.66
C ILE A 31 -8.15 -11.51 9.14
N TYR A 32 -7.75 -12.52 9.91
CA TYR A 32 -7.98 -12.56 11.35
C TYR A 32 -6.75 -12.08 12.10
N PRO A 33 -6.91 -11.51 13.32
CA PRO A 33 -5.79 -11.04 14.11
C PRO A 33 -4.76 -12.16 14.32
N PRO A 34 -3.45 -11.87 14.18
CA PRO A 34 -2.41 -12.80 14.56
C PRO A 34 -2.59 -13.25 16.00
N THR A 35 -2.53 -14.56 16.22
CA THR A 35 -2.64 -15.16 17.55
C THR A 35 -1.40 -15.97 17.85
N ARG A 36 -1.06 -16.05 19.14
CA ARG A 36 0.00 -16.94 19.63
C ARG A 36 -0.59 -17.80 20.74
N GLN A 37 -0.46 -19.11 20.61
CA GLN A 37 -1.03 -20.05 21.59
C GLN A 37 -0.26 -20.00 22.93
N TYR A 38 1.07 -20.03 22.88
CA TYR A 38 1.94 -19.98 24.08
C TYR A 38 3.22 -19.19 23.82
N ALA A 39 3.89 -18.73 24.87
CA ALA A 39 5.19 -18.06 24.74
C ALA A 39 6.24 -19.02 24.16
N GLY A 40 6.90 -18.61 23.06
CA GLY A 40 7.89 -19.43 22.35
C GLY A 40 7.39 -20.11 21.08
N MET A 41 6.08 -20.10 20.82
CA MET A 41 5.50 -20.55 19.54
C MET A 41 5.47 -19.40 18.51
N PRO A 42 5.51 -19.71 17.21
CA PRO A 42 5.30 -18.71 16.17
C PRO A 42 3.91 -18.09 16.28
N TRP A 43 3.78 -16.88 15.78
CA TRP A 43 2.49 -16.23 15.60
C TRP A 43 1.80 -16.81 14.37
N GLU A 44 0.50 -17.05 14.50
CA GLU A 44 -0.35 -17.60 13.46
C GLU A 44 -1.37 -16.53 13.06
N CYS A 45 -1.38 -16.19 11.78
CA CYS A 45 -2.43 -15.40 11.18
C CYS A 45 -3.31 -16.35 10.36
N ARG A 46 -4.62 -16.15 10.42
CA ARG A 46 -5.61 -16.93 9.66
C ARG A 46 -6.27 -16.03 8.64
N TYR A 47 -6.68 -16.60 7.53
CA TYR A 47 -7.50 -15.90 6.56
C TYR A 47 -8.58 -16.81 5.99
N ARG A 48 -9.61 -16.18 5.45
CA ARG A 48 -10.73 -16.84 4.77
C ARG A 48 -11.08 -16.08 3.51
N ILE A 49 -11.25 -16.78 2.40
CA ILE A 49 -11.71 -16.22 1.14
C ILE A 49 -13.02 -16.91 0.78
N THR A 50 -14.06 -16.11 0.54
CA THR A 50 -15.38 -16.55 0.09
C THR A 50 -15.67 -15.98 -1.29
N GLY A 51 -16.41 -16.72 -2.12
CA GLY A 51 -16.78 -16.27 -3.47
C GLY A 51 -15.82 -16.69 -4.59
N LEU A 52 -14.62 -17.20 -4.27
CA LEU A 52 -13.73 -17.84 -5.26
C LEU A 52 -14.22 -19.22 -5.72
N GLN A 53 -14.77 -20.00 -4.79
CA GLN A 53 -15.21 -21.38 -4.97
C GLN A 53 -16.52 -21.59 -4.21
N PRO A 54 -17.28 -22.67 -4.51
CA PRO A 54 -18.51 -22.99 -3.77
C PRO A 54 -18.28 -23.12 -2.26
N SER A 55 -17.11 -23.63 -1.87
CA SER A 55 -16.66 -23.67 -0.48
C SER A 55 -15.71 -22.51 -0.16
N PRO A 56 -15.78 -21.96 1.07
CA PRO A 56 -14.80 -20.99 1.54
C PRO A 56 -13.40 -21.61 1.59
N ILE A 57 -12.41 -20.87 1.12
CA ILE A 57 -11.01 -21.23 1.23
C ILE A 57 -10.47 -20.65 2.53
N GLU A 58 -9.98 -21.50 3.42
CA GLU A 58 -9.33 -21.07 4.65
C GLU A 58 -7.84 -21.40 4.59
N GLY A 59 -7.03 -20.55 5.20
CA GLY A 59 -5.60 -20.79 5.30
C GLY A 59 -4.98 -20.10 6.50
N MET A 60 -3.73 -20.45 6.74
CA MET A 60 -2.99 -20.00 7.90
C MET A 60 -1.54 -19.80 7.51
N SER A 61 -0.95 -18.72 8.03
CA SER A 61 0.46 -18.44 7.86
C SER A 61 1.11 -18.20 9.21
N ALA A 62 2.30 -18.79 9.39
CA ALA A 62 3.10 -18.63 10.59
C ALA A 62 4.20 -17.58 10.39
N GLY A 63 4.55 -16.87 11.45
CA GLY A 63 5.66 -15.91 11.49
C GLY A 63 6.33 -15.86 12.87
N GLU A 64 7.54 -15.34 12.93
CA GLU A 64 8.27 -15.13 14.19
C GLU A 64 7.59 -14.09 15.09
N ASP A 65 6.89 -13.13 14.46
CA ASP A 65 6.04 -12.14 15.12
C ASP A 65 4.68 -11.96 14.42
N GLY A 66 3.77 -11.23 15.08
CA GLY A 66 2.42 -11.01 14.59
C GLY A 66 2.39 -10.28 13.24
N ILE A 67 3.31 -9.35 13.02
CA ILE A 67 3.36 -8.57 11.77
C ILE A 67 3.84 -9.45 10.62
N GLN A 68 4.86 -10.29 10.86
CA GLN A 68 5.37 -11.22 9.87
C GLN A 68 4.32 -12.27 9.48
N SER A 69 3.59 -12.83 10.46
CA SER A 69 2.51 -13.78 10.18
C SER A 69 1.37 -13.14 9.37
N LEU A 70 1.01 -11.89 9.69
CA LEU A 70 0.02 -11.11 8.94
C LEU A 70 0.46 -10.87 7.50
N HIS A 71 1.74 -10.51 7.31
CA HIS A 71 2.32 -10.30 5.99
C HIS A 71 2.30 -11.59 5.15
N HIS A 72 2.70 -12.72 5.74
CA HIS A 72 2.62 -14.01 5.05
C HIS A 72 1.18 -14.37 4.66
N CYS A 73 0.18 -14.06 5.50
CA CYS A 73 -1.23 -14.25 5.14
C CYS A 73 -1.64 -13.41 3.94
N ILE A 74 -1.30 -12.12 3.93
CA ILE A 74 -1.60 -11.23 2.80
C ILE A 74 -0.96 -11.77 1.51
N GLN A 75 0.30 -12.21 1.58
CA GLN A 75 1.04 -12.78 0.47
C GLN A 75 0.39 -14.08 -0.04
N ASP A 76 -0.04 -14.98 0.85
CA ASP A 76 -0.68 -16.25 0.48
C ASP A 76 -2.04 -16.01 -0.20
N ILE A 77 -2.85 -15.08 0.33
CA ILE A 77 -4.11 -14.67 -0.31
C ILE A 77 -3.82 -14.11 -1.71
N ALA A 78 -2.81 -13.25 -1.87
CA ALA A 78 -2.47 -12.68 -3.16
C ALA A 78 -2.01 -13.72 -4.18
N ASN A 79 -1.13 -14.63 -3.78
CA ASN A 79 -0.67 -15.73 -4.65
C ASN A 79 -1.84 -16.61 -5.10
N ARG A 80 -2.82 -16.86 -4.23
CA ARG A 80 -4.01 -17.65 -4.58
C ARG A 80 -4.87 -16.93 -5.60
N MET A 81 -5.09 -15.64 -5.41
CA MET A 81 -5.86 -14.83 -6.35
C MET A 81 -5.17 -14.74 -7.71
N ASP A 82 -3.86 -14.55 -7.74
CA ASP A 82 -3.09 -14.54 -8.98
C ASP A 82 -3.12 -15.88 -9.70
N ALA A 83 -3.09 -16.99 -8.96
CA ALA A 83 -3.23 -18.33 -9.54
C ALA A 83 -4.59 -18.53 -10.22
N GLU A 84 -5.68 -18.06 -9.60
CA GLU A 84 -7.03 -18.16 -10.17
C GLU A 84 -7.22 -17.25 -11.40
N VAL A 85 -6.62 -16.07 -11.40
CA VAL A 85 -6.57 -15.18 -12.57
C VAL A 85 -5.76 -15.80 -13.70
N THR A 86 -4.58 -16.36 -13.40
CA THR A 86 -3.72 -17.01 -14.39
C THR A 86 -4.39 -18.23 -15.02
N ARG A 87 -5.22 -18.95 -14.25
CA ARG A 87 -6.05 -20.07 -14.74
C ARG A 87 -7.26 -19.62 -15.56
N GLY A 88 -7.51 -18.32 -15.69
CA GLY A 88 -8.68 -17.77 -16.39
C GLY A 88 -10.00 -17.96 -15.65
N ARG A 89 -9.97 -18.40 -14.38
CA ARG A 89 -11.18 -18.69 -13.60
C ARG A 89 -11.89 -17.45 -13.10
N VAL A 90 -11.09 -16.40 -12.93
CA VAL A 90 -11.51 -15.14 -12.33
C VAL A 90 -10.90 -14.00 -13.13
N SER A 91 -11.71 -13.01 -13.45
CA SER A 91 -11.25 -11.73 -14.01
C SER A 91 -11.84 -10.58 -13.21
N TYR A 92 -11.15 -9.44 -13.17
CA TYR A 92 -11.64 -8.26 -12.47
C TYR A 92 -12.39 -7.36 -13.45
N PRO A 93 -13.69 -7.08 -13.23
CA PRO A 93 -14.51 -6.31 -14.16
C PRO A 93 -13.97 -4.90 -14.41
N ASP A 94 -13.29 -4.31 -13.42
CA ASP A 94 -12.76 -2.93 -13.49
C ASP A 94 -11.24 -2.87 -13.68
N GLY A 95 -10.57 -4.01 -13.85
CA GLY A 95 -9.10 -4.10 -13.90
C GLY A 95 -8.40 -3.92 -12.55
N GLU A 96 -9.13 -3.90 -11.42
CA GLU A 96 -8.56 -3.93 -10.08
C GLU A 96 -7.84 -5.26 -9.83
N ARG A 97 -6.51 -5.31 -9.82
CA ARG A 97 -5.78 -6.53 -9.42
C ARG A 97 -5.80 -6.73 -7.90
N PHE A 98 -5.71 -7.99 -7.47
CA PHE A 98 -5.54 -8.34 -6.06
C PHE A 98 -4.21 -7.87 -5.46
N ASP A 99 -3.24 -7.49 -6.29
CA ASP A 99 -2.03 -6.73 -5.91
C ASP A 99 -2.35 -5.50 -5.04
N ASN A 100 -3.61 -5.05 -4.99
CA ASN A 100 -4.14 -4.00 -4.12
C ASN A 100 -4.58 -4.47 -2.73
N LEU A 101 -4.14 -5.62 -2.22
CA LEU A 101 -3.97 -5.73 -0.76
C LEU A 101 -2.80 -4.82 -0.36
N GLU A 102 -3.14 -3.55 -0.21
CA GLU A 102 -2.35 -2.41 0.24
C GLU A 102 -1.84 -2.59 1.69
N LEU A 103 -1.11 -3.68 1.95
CA LEU A 103 -0.40 -3.92 3.21
C LEU A 103 0.99 -4.49 2.89
N CYS A 104 1.95 -3.59 2.82
CA CYS A 104 3.38 -3.86 3.02
C CYS A 104 4.13 -4.64 1.91
N ARG A 105 4.28 -4.06 0.71
CA ARG A 105 5.40 -4.44 -0.19
C ARG A 105 6.74 -3.72 0.12
N GLU A 106 6.78 -2.77 1.07
CA GLU A 106 8.01 -2.05 1.42
C GLU A 106 8.80 -2.58 2.65
N THR A 107 8.35 -3.63 3.36
CA THR A 107 9.10 -4.16 4.52
C THR A 107 10.11 -5.26 4.20
N ILE A 108 10.13 -5.83 3.00
CA ILE A 108 11.08 -6.91 2.63
C ILE A 108 12.42 -6.34 2.12
N ALA A 109 13.01 -5.41 2.87
CA ALA A 109 14.38 -5.00 2.66
C ALA A 109 15.14 -4.79 3.98
N SER A 110 15.06 -5.72 4.91
CA SER A 110 16.18 -5.92 5.83
C SER A 110 16.22 -7.32 6.39
N LYS A 111 17.25 -8.06 5.94
CA LYS A 111 17.86 -9.15 6.68
C LYS A 111 18.01 -8.77 8.17
N ARG A 112 17.52 -9.67 9.03
CA ARG A 112 17.82 -9.92 10.45
C ARG A 112 17.64 -8.77 11.45
N PRO A 113 16.72 -8.89 12.43
CA PRO A 113 16.82 -8.12 13.65
C PRO A 113 17.97 -8.68 14.49
N LYS A 114 19.06 -7.92 14.65
CA LYS A 114 19.90 -8.09 15.84
C LYS A 114 19.09 -7.59 17.02
N ARG A 115 18.83 -8.48 17.99
CA ARG A 115 18.41 -8.15 19.36
C ARG A 115 19.08 -6.86 19.81
N ASN A 116 18.31 -5.88 20.22
CA ASN A 116 18.49 -5.28 21.54
C ASN A 116 17.25 -4.51 21.98
N ARG A 117 16.89 -4.80 23.24
CA ARG A 117 15.92 -4.11 24.07
C ARG A 117 16.19 -2.61 24.05
N SER A 118 15.15 -1.80 23.94
CA SER A 118 14.90 -0.71 24.89
C SER A 118 13.56 -0.06 24.56
N SER A 119 12.67 -0.07 25.55
CA SER A 119 11.67 0.98 25.73
C SER A 119 12.43 2.30 25.89
N LEU A 120 12.64 3.02 24.79
CA LEU A 120 13.13 4.40 24.85
C LEU A 120 11.95 5.36 24.75
N PRO A 121 11.99 6.47 25.52
CA PRO A 121 11.05 7.56 25.38
C PRO A 121 11.17 8.15 23.97
N THR A 122 10.11 8.81 23.49
CA THR A 122 10.03 9.51 22.21
C THR A 122 11.32 10.28 21.95
N ASP A 123 12.12 9.80 20.99
CA ASP A 123 13.52 10.17 20.86
C ASP A 123 13.61 11.51 20.11
N ALA A 124 13.51 12.64 20.83
CA ALA A 124 13.62 13.99 20.24
C ALA A 124 14.91 14.17 19.40
N SER A 125 15.93 13.36 19.69
CA SER A 125 17.15 13.21 18.90
C SER A 125 16.87 12.70 17.47
N LEU A 126 16.03 11.67 17.33
CA LEU A 126 15.67 11.09 16.03
C LEU A 126 14.90 12.09 15.15
N VAL A 127 13.95 12.81 15.73
CA VAL A 127 13.20 13.88 15.02
C VAL A 127 14.16 14.96 14.52
N ARG A 128 15.13 15.38 15.35
CA ARG A 128 16.15 16.36 14.97
C ARG A 128 17.06 15.83 13.87
N GLU A 129 17.44 14.56 13.95
CA GLU A 129 18.26 13.87 12.94
C GLU A 129 17.55 13.82 11.58
N ILE A 130 16.26 13.44 11.57
CA ILE A 130 15.43 13.41 10.35
C ILE A 130 15.36 14.79 9.71
N ARG A 131 15.06 15.84 10.49
CA ARG A 131 14.99 17.22 9.97
C ARG A 131 16.33 17.70 9.41
N LYS A 132 17.43 17.38 10.10
CA LYS A 132 18.78 17.73 9.65
C LYS A 132 19.11 17.07 8.32
N VAL A 133 18.84 15.77 8.19
CA VAL A 133 19.10 15.02 6.96
C VAL A 133 18.18 15.48 5.82
N ALA A 134 16.90 15.75 6.11
CA ALA A 134 15.95 16.29 5.14
C ALA A 134 16.37 17.66 4.57
N ALA A 135 16.99 18.52 5.38
CA ALA A 135 17.47 19.82 4.92
C ALA A 135 18.60 19.72 3.88
N ALA A 136 19.35 18.61 3.86
CA ALA A 136 20.51 18.42 2.98
C ALA A 136 20.17 17.78 1.62
N VAL A 137 18.88 17.58 1.28
CA VAL A 137 18.43 16.89 0.05
C VAL A 137 19.09 17.43 -1.23
N HIS A 138 19.28 18.74 -1.31
CA HIS A 138 19.86 19.39 -2.49
C HIS A 138 21.39 19.30 -2.55
N GLU A 139 22.07 19.03 -1.44
CA GLU A 139 23.54 18.96 -1.35
C GLU A 139 24.04 17.55 -1.69
N ASP A 140 23.44 16.52 -1.09
CA ASP A 140 23.77 15.11 -1.36
C ASP A 140 22.50 14.26 -1.40
N PRO A 141 21.76 14.26 -2.53
CA PRO A 141 20.50 13.53 -2.64
C PRO A 141 20.69 12.00 -2.51
N VAL A 142 21.86 11.46 -2.84
CA VAL A 142 22.14 10.01 -2.76
C VAL A 142 22.37 9.59 -1.31
N GLY A 143 23.23 10.31 -0.58
CA GLY A 143 23.50 10.05 0.82
C GLY A 143 22.29 10.33 1.70
N VAL A 144 21.58 11.43 1.44
CA VAL A 144 20.33 11.78 2.12
C VAL A 144 19.27 10.70 1.93
N ARG A 145 19.04 10.21 0.71
CA ARG A 145 18.10 9.11 0.47
C ARG A 145 18.46 7.87 1.29
N ARG A 146 19.74 7.49 1.35
CA ARG A 146 20.18 6.32 2.13
C ARG A 146 19.95 6.53 3.63
N ALA A 147 20.29 7.71 4.14
CA ALA A 147 20.12 8.07 5.55
C ALA A 147 18.64 8.11 5.95
N LEU A 148 17.79 8.81 5.17
CA LEU A 148 16.35 8.88 5.40
C LEU A 148 15.70 7.50 5.40
N ARG A 149 16.13 6.58 4.53
CA ARG A 149 15.61 5.20 4.53
C ARG A 149 15.84 4.47 5.86
N VAL A 150 17.00 4.69 6.47
CA VAL A 150 17.37 4.13 7.78
C VAL A 150 16.56 4.80 8.89
N LEU A 151 16.47 6.13 8.86
CA LEU A 151 15.74 6.91 9.85
C LEU A 151 14.23 6.63 9.80
N ARG A 152 13.65 6.49 8.60
CA ARG A 152 12.26 6.09 8.38
C ARG A 152 11.93 4.76 9.06
N ARG A 153 12.83 3.77 8.99
CA ARG A 153 12.66 2.48 9.69
C ARG A 153 12.69 2.63 11.20
N ARG A 154 13.60 3.47 11.71
CA ARG A 154 13.68 3.77 13.14
C ARG A 154 12.42 4.51 13.63
N ALA A 155 11.97 5.52 12.89
CA ALA A 155 10.75 6.28 13.18
C ALA A 155 9.50 5.39 13.13
N SER A 156 9.41 4.51 12.13
CA SER A 156 8.34 3.52 12.01
C SER A 156 8.31 2.55 13.20
N ALA A 157 9.47 2.05 13.63
CA ALA A 157 9.58 1.19 14.81
C ALA A 157 9.17 1.89 16.13
N GLN A 158 9.26 3.22 16.17
CA GLN A 158 8.84 4.05 17.30
C GLN A 158 7.41 4.60 17.18
N GLY A 159 6.70 4.29 16.08
CA GLY A 159 5.33 4.79 15.85
C GLY A 159 5.23 6.29 15.52
N LEU A 160 6.33 6.90 15.06
CA LEU A 160 6.41 8.33 14.75
C LEU A 160 5.88 8.62 13.33
N ILE A 161 4.56 8.62 13.16
CA ILE A 161 3.90 8.71 11.85
C ILE A 161 4.29 9.99 11.09
N ALA A 162 4.28 11.15 11.77
CA ALA A 162 4.63 12.42 11.15
C ALA A 162 6.07 12.44 10.61
N ASP A 163 7.00 11.83 11.34
CA ASP A 163 8.41 11.76 10.95
C ASP A 163 8.65 10.75 9.83
N VAL A 164 7.88 9.66 9.80
CA VAL A 164 7.88 8.72 8.66
C VAL A 164 7.41 9.40 7.38
N LEU A 165 6.36 10.22 7.45
CA LEU A 165 5.88 11.00 6.30
C LEU A 165 6.93 12.03 5.85
N LEU A 166 7.55 12.75 6.79
CA LEU A 166 8.63 13.68 6.47
C LEU A 166 9.82 12.98 5.76
N CYS A 167 10.19 11.79 6.22
CA CYS A 167 11.19 10.97 5.54
C CYS A 167 10.78 10.62 4.11
N LEU A 168 9.53 10.19 3.90
CA LEU A 168 9.00 9.84 2.57
C LEU A 168 9.01 11.04 1.62
N GLU A 169 8.54 12.20 2.08
CA GLU A 169 8.53 13.44 1.29
C GLU A 169 9.94 13.89 0.91
N SER A 170 10.89 13.76 1.85
CA SER A 170 12.28 14.13 1.63
C SER A 170 13.01 13.13 0.72
N GLU A 171 12.69 11.83 0.83
CA GLU A 171 13.15 10.81 -0.14
C GLU A 171 12.58 11.08 -1.55
N LEU A 172 11.33 11.54 -1.64
CA LEU A 172 10.69 11.91 -2.90
C LEU A 172 11.36 13.14 -3.51
N ALA A 173 11.66 14.16 -2.71
CA ALA A 173 12.42 15.32 -3.14
C ALA A 173 13.81 14.91 -3.67
N ALA A 174 14.51 14.00 -2.97
CA ALA A 174 15.78 13.46 -3.45
C ALA A 174 15.62 12.66 -4.75
N ALA A 175 14.57 11.85 -4.90
CA ALA A 175 14.30 11.11 -6.13
C ALA A 175 14.07 12.04 -7.34
N ARG A 176 13.33 13.15 -7.14
CA ARG A 176 13.12 14.18 -8.16
C ARG A 176 14.41 14.86 -8.59
N VAL A 177 15.27 15.21 -7.63
CA VAL A 177 16.60 15.79 -7.92
C VAL A 177 17.44 14.81 -8.74
N LEU A 178 17.38 13.52 -8.40
CA LEU A 178 18.09 12.45 -9.11
C LEU A 178 17.42 12.03 -10.43
N ARG A 179 16.23 12.54 -10.74
CA ARG A 179 15.39 12.11 -11.88
C ARG A 179 15.18 10.59 -11.93
N ASP A 180 14.94 9.99 -10.74
CA ASP A 180 14.66 8.57 -10.57
C ASP A 180 13.14 8.34 -10.60
N ASP A 181 12.58 8.34 -11.82
CA ASP A 181 11.13 8.28 -12.09
C ASP A 181 10.45 7.06 -11.46
N ALA A 182 11.11 5.90 -11.51
CA ALA A 182 10.59 4.67 -10.94
C ALA A 182 10.48 4.77 -9.41
N LEU A 183 11.46 5.40 -8.77
CA LEU A 183 11.42 5.65 -7.33
C LEU A 183 10.42 6.75 -6.97
N GLU A 184 10.33 7.83 -7.75
CA GLU A 184 9.34 8.88 -7.55
C GLU A 184 7.92 8.30 -7.53
N LEU A 185 7.54 7.53 -8.56
CA LEU A 185 6.24 6.85 -8.61
C LEU A 185 6.01 5.93 -7.41
N ARG A 186 7.04 5.20 -6.98
CA ARG A 186 6.93 4.32 -5.82
C ARG A 186 6.68 5.10 -4.54
N LEU A 187 7.40 6.20 -4.32
CA LEU A 187 7.26 7.04 -3.13
C LEU A 187 5.93 7.79 -3.11
N LEU A 188 5.47 8.31 -4.26
CA LEU A 188 4.14 8.93 -4.38
C LEU A 188 3.02 7.94 -4.06
N ARG A 189 3.12 6.67 -4.48
CA ARG A 189 2.19 5.61 -4.07
C ARG A 189 2.22 5.40 -2.56
N SER A 190 3.39 5.26 -1.97
CA SER A 190 3.56 5.06 -0.53
C SER A 190 2.99 6.23 0.29
N ILE A 191 3.17 7.47 -0.16
CA ILE A 191 2.61 8.67 0.48
C ILE A 191 1.08 8.69 0.33
N ALA A 192 0.55 8.50 -0.88
CA ALA A 192 -0.88 8.49 -1.13
C ALA A 192 -1.62 7.39 -0.36
N GLN A 193 -0.97 6.24 -0.14
CA GLN A 193 -1.52 5.15 0.68
C GLN A 193 -1.46 5.47 2.18
N SER A 194 -0.36 6.06 2.65
CA SER A 194 -0.19 6.41 4.06
C SER A 194 -1.07 7.60 4.48
N GLN A 195 -1.34 8.51 3.54
CA GLN A 195 -2.16 9.69 3.75
C GLN A 195 -2.99 9.98 2.48
N PRO A 196 -4.19 9.36 2.34
CA PRO A 196 -5.03 9.45 1.14
C PRO A 196 -5.79 10.78 1.06
N SER A 197 -5.04 11.90 1.03
CA SER A 197 -5.60 13.22 0.77
C SER A 197 -5.82 13.42 -0.72
N ALA A 198 -6.80 14.25 -1.08
CA ALA A 198 -7.04 14.61 -2.48
C ALA A 198 -5.78 15.15 -3.18
N ALA A 199 -4.92 15.89 -2.46
CA ALA A 199 -3.66 16.41 -2.99
C ALA A 199 -2.65 15.29 -3.29
N ASN A 200 -2.47 14.33 -2.38
CA ASN A 200 -1.52 13.22 -2.58
C ASN A 200 -1.99 12.27 -3.70
N LEU A 201 -3.30 11.99 -3.75
CA LEU A 201 -3.90 11.16 -4.79
C LEU A 201 -3.80 11.83 -6.17
N ALA A 202 -4.06 13.14 -6.26
CA ALA A 202 -3.89 13.91 -7.48
C ALA A 202 -2.43 14.00 -7.93
N ALA A 203 -1.48 14.18 -6.99
CA ALA A 203 -0.06 14.22 -7.30
C ALA A 203 0.46 12.88 -7.87
N LEU A 204 -0.01 11.75 -7.32
CA LEU A 204 0.28 10.43 -7.89
C LEU A 204 -0.31 10.28 -9.28
N ALA A 205 -1.57 10.72 -9.48
CA ALA A 205 -2.19 10.65 -10.79
C ALA A 205 -1.43 11.49 -11.84
N ASP A 206 -0.98 12.69 -11.47
CA ASP A 206 -0.20 13.55 -12.36
C ASP A 206 1.12 12.88 -12.78
N ALA A 207 1.85 12.29 -11.82
CA ALA A 207 3.06 11.55 -12.13
C ALA A 207 2.77 10.36 -13.07
N LEU A 208 1.67 9.62 -12.83
CA LEU A 208 1.27 8.54 -13.72
C LEU A 208 0.97 9.03 -15.15
N VAL A 209 0.32 10.19 -15.33
CA VAL A 209 0.11 10.79 -16.65
C VAL A 209 1.44 11.15 -17.31
N GLN A 210 2.37 11.75 -16.56
CA GLN A 210 3.68 12.12 -17.08
C GLN A 210 4.48 10.92 -17.59
N HIS A 211 4.32 9.76 -16.95
CA HIS A 211 4.96 8.50 -17.36
C HIS A 211 4.11 7.64 -18.31
N GLY A 212 3.05 8.19 -18.92
CA GLY A 212 2.25 7.49 -19.93
C GLY A 212 1.23 6.48 -19.39
N HIS A 213 1.02 6.43 -18.07
CA HIS A 213 0.07 5.51 -17.43
C HIS A 213 -1.33 6.14 -17.26
N ALA A 214 -1.93 6.61 -18.37
CA ALA A 214 -3.19 7.35 -18.36
C ALA A 214 -4.35 6.58 -17.71
N ARG A 215 -4.49 5.27 -18.01
CA ARG A 215 -5.54 4.43 -17.41
C ARG A 215 -5.41 4.33 -15.88
N ALA A 216 -4.19 4.17 -15.37
CA ALA A 216 -3.94 4.14 -13.93
C ALA A 216 -4.20 5.52 -13.30
N ALA A 217 -3.78 6.60 -13.96
CA ALA A 217 -4.02 7.96 -13.49
C ALA A 217 -5.51 8.28 -13.33
N ARG A 218 -6.36 7.84 -14.26
CA ARG A 218 -7.83 8.01 -14.17
C ARG A 218 -8.39 7.41 -12.87
N ALA A 219 -7.95 6.21 -12.49
CA ALA A 219 -8.39 5.57 -11.26
C ALA A 219 -8.00 6.39 -10.00
N TRP A 220 -6.79 6.94 -9.99
CA TRP A 220 -6.33 7.79 -8.88
C TRP A 220 -7.00 9.17 -8.85
N LEU A 221 -7.30 9.78 -10.00
CA LEU A 221 -8.10 11.01 -10.07
C LEU A 221 -9.53 10.79 -9.57
N ALA A 222 -10.16 9.67 -9.92
CA ALA A 222 -11.49 9.33 -9.41
C ALA A 222 -11.49 9.17 -7.88
N ARG A 223 -10.45 8.53 -7.33
CA ARG A 223 -10.24 8.45 -5.87
C ARG A 223 -10.00 9.83 -5.25
N ALA A 224 -9.22 10.69 -5.90
CA ALA A 224 -8.98 12.06 -5.43
C ALA A 224 -10.29 12.87 -5.39
N ALA A 225 -11.15 12.72 -6.41
CA ALA A 225 -12.46 13.37 -6.48
C ALA A 225 -13.43 12.88 -5.40
N ALA A 226 -13.32 11.62 -4.97
CA ALA A 226 -14.17 11.08 -3.91
C ALA A 226 -13.84 11.62 -2.51
N VAL A 227 -12.62 12.14 -2.30
CA VAL A 227 -12.13 12.59 -0.99
C VAL A 227 -11.95 14.11 -0.92
N VAL A 228 -12.01 14.81 -2.06
CA VAL A 228 -11.85 16.27 -2.10
C VAL A 228 -13.09 16.97 -1.56
N GLU A 229 -12.88 18.04 -0.78
CA GLU A 229 -13.96 18.89 -0.31
C GLU A 229 -14.62 19.63 -1.48
N SER A 230 -15.95 19.61 -1.51
CA SER A 230 -16.74 20.26 -2.56
C SER A 230 -16.61 21.79 -2.52
N GLY A 231 -16.60 22.41 -3.70
CA GLY A 231 -16.42 23.84 -3.90
C GLY A 231 -14.96 24.30 -3.88
N THR A 232 -14.00 23.42 -3.61
CA THR A 232 -12.59 23.79 -3.57
C THR A 232 -12.00 23.99 -4.96
N ARG A 233 -10.91 24.77 -5.04
CA ARG A 233 -10.13 24.89 -6.28
C ARG A 233 -9.53 23.53 -6.70
N LEU A 234 -9.20 22.69 -5.73
CA LEU A 234 -8.64 21.36 -5.96
C LEU A 234 -9.67 20.44 -6.62
N GLU A 235 -10.92 20.45 -6.17
CA GLU A 235 -12.01 19.70 -6.81
C GLU A 235 -12.15 20.08 -8.29
N ARG A 236 -12.24 21.38 -8.60
CA ARG A 236 -12.33 21.87 -9.99
C ARG A 236 -11.15 21.41 -10.84
N LEU A 237 -9.93 21.41 -10.29
CA LEU A 237 -8.73 20.93 -10.98
C LEU A 237 -8.79 19.42 -11.22
N ILE A 238 -9.23 18.63 -10.24
CA ILE A 238 -9.35 17.17 -10.37
C ILE A 238 -10.41 16.83 -11.42
N LEU A 239 -11.60 17.45 -11.37
CA LEU A 239 -12.67 17.21 -12.34
C LEU A 239 -12.23 17.57 -13.77
N HIS A 240 -11.59 18.73 -13.95
CA HIS A 240 -11.05 19.11 -15.26
C HIS A 240 -10.00 18.12 -15.77
N LYS A 241 -9.15 17.57 -14.90
CA LYS A 241 -8.19 16.52 -15.27
C LYS A 241 -8.88 15.22 -15.67
N ILE A 242 -9.94 14.82 -14.97
CA ILE A 242 -10.74 13.65 -15.34
C ILE A 242 -11.35 13.84 -16.74
N GLU A 243 -11.93 15.00 -17.02
CA GLU A 243 -12.51 15.31 -18.33
C GLU A 243 -11.46 15.32 -19.44
N ARG A 244 -10.27 15.88 -19.19
CA ARG A 244 -9.17 15.90 -20.15
C ARG A 244 -8.64 14.50 -20.46
N GLU A 245 -8.43 13.69 -19.43
CA GLU A 245 -7.96 12.32 -19.60
C GLU A 245 -9.06 11.40 -20.18
N GLY A 246 -10.34 11.74 -20.03
CA GLY A 246 -11.46 11.03 -20.68
C GLY A 246 -11.59 11.29 -22.18
N ARG A 247 -11.00 12.38 -22.71
CA ARG A 247 -11.05 12.72 -24.15
C ARG A 247 -9.89 12.18 -24.99
N LYS A 248 -8.81 11.67 -24.37
CA LYS A 248 -7.73 11.02 -25.13
C LYS A 248 -8.20 9.62 -25.56
N PRO A 249 -8.35 9.34 -26.88
CA PRO A 249 -8.61 8.00 -27.35
C PRO A 249 -7.44 7.09 -26.96
N ASP A 250 -7.74 5.83 -26.63
CA ASP A 250 -6.77 4.81 -26.26
C ASP A 250 -5.84 4.50 -27.46
N SER A 251 -4.83 5.34 -27.68
CA SER A 251 -3.79 5.13 -28.69
C SER A 251 -2.63 4.35 -28.05
N ASP A 252 -2.90 3.17 -27.51
CA ASP A 252 -1.90 2.20 -27.09
C ASP A 252 -2.54 0.80 -27.04
N SER A 253 -2.85 0.28 -28.23
CA SER A 253 -2.90 -1.15 -28.49
C SER A 253 -1.54 -1.55 -29.09
N PRO A 254 -0.71 -2.33 -28.39
CA PRO A 254 0.41 -3.01 -29.05
C PRO A 254 -0.14 -4.24 -29.79
N GLU A 255 0.02 -4.25 -31.11
CA GLU A 255 0.14 -5.48 -31.91
C GLU A 255 1.43 -6.24 -31.53
#